data_AF-A0A644XWG3-F1
#
_entry.id   AF-A0A644XWG3-F1
#
_cell.length_a   1.000
_cell.length_b   1.000
_cell.length_c   1.000
_cell.angle_alpha   90.00
_cell.angle_beta   90.00
_cell.angle_gamma   90.00
#
_symmetry.space_group_name_H-M   'P 1'
#
loop_
_entity.id
_entity.type
_entity.pdbx_description
1 polymer ?
#
loop_
_entity_poly.entity_id
_entity_poly.type
_entity_poly.pdbx_seq_one_letter_code
_entity_poly.pdbx_strand_id
1 'polypeptide(L)'
;MKKYTIYRIYGVKDENSPKRKKELAAVEYGADFLAVTPALVKAVYADIAGMAEYDGCEIAVYEPDVAHYDREFEYKMLAAVAAPNAAENTLIHYFIQERDNDTDV
;
A
#
# COMPACT_ATOMS: atom_id res chain seq x y z
N MET A 1 -1.49 -16.01 14.00
CA MET A 1 -0.70 -15.20 13.05
C MET A 1 -1.66 -14.78 11.96
N LYS A 2 -1.62 -13.53 11.54
CA LYS A 2 -2.45 -12.97 10.48
C LYS A 2 -1.57 -12.68 9.27
N LYS A 3 -2.17 -12.78 8.09
CA LYS A 3 -1.56 -12.45 6.80
C LYS A 3 -2.08 -11.09 6.34
N TYR A 4 -1.17 -10.23 5.93
CA TYR A 4 -1.43 -8.87 5.44
C TYR A 4 -0.97 -8.79 3.98
N THR A 5 -1.91 -8.71 3.05
CA THR A 5 -1.59 -8.63 1.62
C THR A 5 -1.76 -7.20 1.13
N ILE A 6 -0.68 -6.59 0.65
CA ILE A 6 -0.62 -5.18 0.25
C ILE A 6 -0.77 -5.07 -1.26
N TYR A 7 -1.69 -4.23 -1.71
CA TYR A 7 -1.93 -3.97 -3.12
C TYR A 7 -1.74 -2.50 -3.46
N ARG A 8 -0.95 -2.20 -4.50
CA ARG A 8 -0.89 -0.87 -5.12
C ARG A 8 -2.09 -0.67 -6.03
N ILE A 9 -2.80 0.44 -5.87
CA ILE A 9 -3.97 0.80 -6.69
C ILE A 9 -3.61 1.82 -7.75
N TYR A 10 -4.07 1.58 -8.99
CA TYR A 10 -3.78 2.45 -10.13
C TYR A 10 -4.86 2.41 -11.21
N GLY A 11 -4.72 3.26 -12.22
CA GLY A 11 -5.58 3.30 -13.41
C GLY A 11 -6.93 3.98 -13.22
N VAL A 12 -7.17 4.61 -12.07
CA VAL A 12 -8.38 5.37 -11.74
C VAL A 12 -8.03 6.60 -10.91
N LYS A 13 -8.85 7.66 -11.01
CA LYS A 13 -8.72 8.85 -10.14
C LYS A 13 -9.36 8.66 -8.76
N ASP A 14 -10.42 7.87 -8.70
CA ASP A 14 -11.10 7.52 -7.46
C ASP A 14 -10.62 6.14 -7.02
N GLU A 15 -9.91 6.09 -5.89
CA GLU A 15 -9.41 4.85 -5.28
C GLU A 15 -10.53 3.84 -4.98
N ASN A 16 -11.75 4.31 -4.74
CA ASN A 16 -12.91 3.45 -4.43
C ASN A 16 -13.61 2.94 -5.70
N SER A 17 -13.16 3.33 -6.89
CA SER A 17 -13.77 2.91 -8.14
C SER A 17 -13.71 1.38 -8.31
N PRO A 18 -14.80 0.71 -8.72
CA PRO A 18 -14.78 -0.72 -9.03
C PRO A 18 -13.94 -1.05 -10.28
N LYS A 19 -13.51 -0.03 -11.04
CA LYS A 19 -12.63 -0.17 -12.22
C LYS A 19 -11.15 -0.06 -11.86
N ARG A 20 -10.82 0.12 -10.57
CA ARG A 20 -9.44 0.22 -10.10
C ARG A 20 -8.67 -1.05 -10.48
N LYS A 21 -7.41 -0.87 -10.88
CA LYS A 21 -6.48 -1.99 -11.03
C LYS A 21 -5.69 -2.12 -9.75
N LYS A 22 -5.36 -3.37 -9.39
CA LYS A 22 -4.55 -3.69 -8.22
C LYS A 22 -3.36 -4.54 -8.63
N GLU A 23 -2.20 -4.21 -8.09
CA GLU A 23 -0.98 -4.99 -8.25
C GLU A 23 -0.47 -5.39 -6.87
N LEU A 24 -0.04 -6.65 -6.72
CA LEU A 24 0.51 -7.13 -5.46
C LEU A 24 1.85 -6.46 -5.20
N ALA A 25 1.97 -5.74 -4.09
CA ALA A 25 3.21 -5.09 -3.68
C ALA A 25 3.99 -5.99 -2.69
N ALA A 26 3.31 -6.55 -1.69
CA ALA A 26 3.94 -7.41 -0.70
C ALA A 26 2.93 -8.29 0.06
N VAL A 27 3.48 -9.25 0.82
CA VAL A 27 2.75 -10.04 1.82
C VAL A 27 3.55 -10.04 3.11
N GLU A 28 2.91 -9.64 4.20
CA GLU A 28 3.52 -9.60 5.53
C GLU A 28 2.74 -10.49 6.51
N TYR A 29 3.41 -10.93 7.57
CA TYR A 29 2.81 -11.78 8.61
C TYR A 29 3.08 -11.19 9.99
N GLY A 30 2.06 -11.18 10.85
CA GLY A 30 2.16 -10.61 12.19
C GLY A 30 1.18 -11.20 13.18
N ALA A 31 1.33 -10.86 14.46
CA ALA A 31 0.34 -11.20 15.48
C ALA A 31 -0.97 -10.41 15.24
N ASP A 32 -0.81 -9.12 14.93
CA ASP A 32 -1.87 -8.18 14.62
C ASP A 32 -1.34 -7.04 13.72
N PHE A 33 -2.22 -6.08 13.42
CA PHE A 33 -1.94 -4.97 12.53
C PHE A 33 -0.86 -4.02 13.08
N LEU A 34 -0.85 -3.78 14.39
CA LEU A 34 0.16 -2.90 15.01
C LEU A 34 1.54 -3.55 14.95
N ALA A 35 1.63 -4.85 15.20
CA ALA A 35 2.88 -5.60 15.14
C ALA A 35 3.51 -5.60 13.73
N VAL A 36 2.69 -5.56 12.67
CA VAL A 36 3.16 -5.60 11.28
C VAL A 36 3.38 -4.20 10.67
N THR A 37 2.87 -3.13 11.29
CA THR A 37 2.91 -1.75 10.74
C THR A 37 4.30 -1.32 10.26
N PRO A 38 5.40 -1.53 11.02
CA PRO A 38 6.74 -1.17 10.55
C PRO A 38 7.20 -1.93 9.30
N ALA A 39 6.73 -3.17 9.11
CA ALA A 39 7.02 -3.97 7.92
C ALA A 39 6.20 -3.47 6.72
N LEU A 40 4.92 -3.13 6.93
CA LEU A 40 4.07 -2.56 5.87
C LEU A 40 4.66 -1.26 5.30
N VAL A 41 5.14 -0.35 6.14
CA VAL A 41 5.78 0.91 5.72
C VAL A 41 7.03 0.64 4.87
N LYS A 42 7.88 -0.29 5.31
CA LYS A 42 9.09 -0.68 4.56
C LYS A 42 8.74 -1.33 3.22
N ALA A 43 7.71 -2.17 3.19
CA ALA A 43 7.26 -2.84 1.98
C ALA A 43 6.75 -1.83 0.93
N VAL A 44 5.92 -0.87 1.35
CA VAL A 44 5.44 0.21 0.46
C VAL A 44 6.61 1.07 -0.05
N TYR A 45 7.54 1.44 0.83
CA TYR A 45 8.73 2.19 0.40
C TYR A 45 9.55 1.41 -0.64
N ALA A 46 9.84 0.15 -0.37
CA ALA A 46 10.65 -0.71 -1.23
C ALA A 46 10.00 -0.94 -2.60
N ASP A 47 8.68 -1.09 -2.62
CA ASP A 47 7.89 -1.22 -3.84
C ASP A 47 8.06 0.01 -4.74
N ILE A 48 7.88 1.23 -4.20
CA ILE A 48 8.04 2.50 -4.95
C ILE A 48 9.50 2.71 -5.38
N ALA A 49 10.45 2.49 -4.46
CA ALA A 49 11.88 2.64 -4.74
C ALA A 49 12.39 1.64 -5.79
N GLY A 50 11.65 0.55 -6.05
CA GLY A 50 11.95 -0.40 -7.11
C GLY A 50 11.41 0.00 -8.49
N MET A 51 10.65 1.08 -8.60
CA MET A 51 10.07 1.53 -9.87
C MET A 51 10.97 2.58 -10.54
N ALA A 52 11.45 2.25 -11.73
CA ALA A 52 12.31 3.15 -12.51
C ALA A 52 11.68 4.53 -12.80
N GLU A 53 10.35 4.63 -12.82
CA GLU A 53 9.65 5.91 -13.00
C GLU A 53 9.82 6.88 -11.81
N TYR A 54 10.22 6.37 -10.64
CA TYR A 54 10.44 7.17 -9.42
C TYR A 54 11.92 7.22 -9.01
N ASP A 55 12.84 6.82 -9.90
CA ASP A 55 14.28 6.94 -9.66
C ASP A 55 14.67 8.40 -9.36
N GLY A 56 15.37 8.61 -8.24
CA GLY A 56 15.81 9.93 -7.81
C GLY A 56 14.70 10.83 -7.23
N CYS A 57 13.49 10.31 -7.05
CA CYS A 57 12.42 11.01 -6.33
C CYS A 57 12.56 10.80 -4.80
N GLU A 58 12.09 11.77 -4.03
CA GLU A 58 11.94 11.62 -2.59
C GLU A 58 10.61 10.89 -2.29
N ILE A 59 10.64 9.89 -1.42
CA ILE A 59 9.48 9.03 -1.11
C ILE A 59 9.13 9.21 0.37
N ALA A 60 7.90 9.62 0.64
CA ALA A 60 7.31 9.63 1.97
C ALA A 60 6.19 8.59 2.05
N VAL A 61 6.27 7.67 3.01
CA VAL A 61 5.25 6.65 3.27
C VAL A 61 4.59 6.94 4.60
N TYR A 62 3.27 7.07 4.58
CA TYR A 62 2.47 7.30 5.78
C TYR A 62 2.04 5.98 6.40
N GLU A 63 1.84 5.99 7.73
CA GLU A 63 1.30 4.84 8.44
C GLU A 63 -0.09 4.45 7.90
N PRO A 64 -0.49 3.17 7.99
CA PRO A 64 -1.79 2.75 7.49
C PRO A 64 -2.93 3.29 8.34
N ASP A 65 -4.04 3.59 7.66
CA ASP A 65 -5.31 4.01 8.25
C ASP A 65 -6.40 2.99 7.91
N VAL A 66 -7.53 3.06 8.62
CA VAL A 66 -8.69 2.22 8.34
C VAL A 66 -9.27 2.60 6.97
N ALA A 67 -9.52 1.59 6.12
CA ALA A 67 -10.16 1.80 4.83
C ALA A 67 -11.67 1.98 4.99
N HIS A 68 -12.07 3.15 5.51
CA HIS A 68 -13.48 3.50 5.64
C HIS A 68 -14.16 3.40 4.27
N TYR A 69 -15.27 2.65 4.21
CA TYR A 69 -16.13 2.44 3.02
C TYR A 69 -15.63 1.46 1.96
N ASP A 70 -14.44 0.85 2.10
CA ASP A 70 -14.06 -0.28 1.26
C ASP A 70 -14.54 -1.60 1.90
N ARG A 71 -15.08 -2.52 1.08
CA ARG A 71 -15.57 -3.83 1.53
C ARG A 71 -14.56 -4.95 1.30
N GLU A 72 -13.53 -4.69 0.50
CA GLU A 72 -12.49 -5.62 0.09
C GLU A 72 -11.25 -5.54 0.97
N PHE A 73 -10.99 -4.37 1.57
CA PHE A 73 -9.77 -4.07 2.31
C PHE A 73 -10.08 -3.50 3.69
N GLU A 74 -9.31 -3.93 4.68
CA GLU A 74 -9.44 -3.48 6.06
C GLU A 74 -8.66 -2.19 6.32
N TYR A 75 -7.52 -2.00 5.63
CA TYR A 75 -6.64 -0.84 5.81
C TYR A 75 -6.17 -0.26 4.48
N LYS A 76 -5.70 0.99 4.52
CA LYS A 76 -5.08 1.69 3.39
C LYS A 76 -3.83 2.45 3.82
N MET A 77 -2.90 2.65 2.89
CA MET A 77 -1.72 3.49 3.07
C MET A 77 -1.62 4.48 1.93
N LEU A 78 -1.06 5.64 2.23
CA LEU A 78 -0.69 6.64 1.24
C LEU A 78 0.83 6.70 1.17
N ALA A 79 1.35 6.82 -0.05
CA ALA A 79 2.69 7.28 -0.29
C ALA A 79 2.67 8.52 -1.17
N ALA A 80 3.57 9.46 -0.88
CA ALA A 80 3.81 10.63 -1.70
C ALA A 80 5.19 10.52 -2.33
N VAL A 81 5.26 10.73 -3.64
CA VAL A 81 6.50 10.79 -4.41
C VAL A 81 6.71 12.22 -4.89
N ALA A 82 7.79 12.83 -4.43
CA ALA A 82 8.20 14.17 -4.81
C ALA A 82 9.31 14.09 -5.86
N ALA A 83 8.95 14.32 -7.12
CA ALA A 83 9.91 14.38 -8.21
C ALA A 83 10.67 15.73 -8.18
N PRO A 84 11.98 15.75 -8.48
CA PRO A 84 12.73 16.99 -8.55
C PRO A 84 12.08 17.97 -9.55
N ASN A 85 11.70 19.15 -9.06
CA ASN A 85 11.06 20.23 -9.82
C ASN A 85 9.60 20.00 -10.24
N ALA A 86 8.91 18.98 -9.72
CA ALA A 86 7.47 18.87 -9.90
C ALA A 86 6.71 19.88 -9.03
N ALA A 87 5.64 20.47 -9.58
CA ALA A 87 4.79 21.42 -8.84
C ALA A 87 3.90 20.71 -7.80
N GLU A 88 3.60 19.43 -8.01
CA GLU A 88 2.75 18.62 -7.15
C GLU A 88 3.37 17.23 -6.97
N ASN A 89 3.08 16.60 -5.83
CA ASN A 89 3.51 15.24 -5.53
C ASN A 89 2.58 14.22 -6.20
N THR A 90 3.15 13.10 -6.65
CA THR A 90 2.35 11.94 -7.05
C THR A 90 1.89 11.19 -5.80
N LEU A 91 0.58 11.00 -5.67
CA LEU A 91 -0.01 10.20 -4.60
C LEU A 91 -0.26 8.78 -5.08
N ILE A 92 0.29 7.81 -4.34
CA ILE A 92 0.15 6.38 -4.63
C ILE A 92 -0.59 5.75 -3.46
N HIS A 93 -1.70 5.09 -3.79
CA HIS A 93 -2.58 4.47 -2.81
C HIS A 93 -2.33 2.98 -2.73
N TYR A 94 -2.19 2.48 -1.51
CA TYR A 94 -2.07 1.07 -1.20
C TYR A 94 -3.23 0.63 -0.33
N PHE A 95 -3.69 -0.59 -0.54
CA PHE A 95 -4.78 -1.18 0.23
C PHE A 95 -4.34 -2.55 0.76
N ILE A 96 -4.76 -2.87 1.97
CA ILE A 96 -4.27 -4.02 2.71
C ILE A 96 -5.44 -4.93 3.04
N GLN A 97 -5.31 -6.20 2.68
CA GLN A 97 -6.21 -7.25 3.14
C GLN A 97 -5.62 -7.94 4.35
N GLU A 98 -6.39 -8.00 5.44
CA GLU A 98 -6.12 -8.83 6.59
C GLU A 98 -6.89 -10.14 6.47
N ARG A 99 -6.16 -11.25 6.60
CA ARG A 99 -6.75 -12.58 6.71
C ARG A 99 -6.15 -13.27 7.91
N ASP A 100 -6.96 -14.07 8.60
CA ASP A 100 -6.39 -15.10 9.46
C ASP A 100 -5.49 -15.98 8.57
N ASN A 101 -4.37 -16.42 9.12
CA ASN A 101 -3.49 -17.31 8.38
C ASN A 101 -4.18 -18.68 8.32
N ASP A 102 -5.07 -18.84 7.34
CA ASP A 102 -5.60 -20.14 6.95
C ASP A 102 -4.41 -20.96 6.48
N THR A 103 -3.97 -21.86 7.35
CA THR A 103 -3.19 -23.03 6.96
C THR A 103 -4.10 -23.95 6.13
N ASP A 104 -4.52 -23.48 4.96
CA ASP A 104 -5.05 -24.34 3.92
C ASP A 104 -3.84 -24.95 3.19
N VAL A 105 -3.39 -26.06 3.78
CA VAL A 105 -2.55 -27.08 3.12
C VAL A 105 -3.45 -28.03 2.35
#